data_AF-A0AAV8QVR1-F1
#
_entry.id   AF-A0AAV8QVR1-F1
#
_cell.length_a   1.000
_cell.length_b   1.000
_cell.length_c   1.000
_cell.angle_alpha   90.00
_cell.angle_beta   90.00
_cell.angle_gamma   90.00
#
_symmetry.space_group_name_H-M   'P 1'
#
loop_
_entity.id
_entity.type
_entity.pdbx_description
1 polymer ?
#
loop_
_entity_poly.entity_id
_entity_poly.type
_entity_poly.pdbx_seq_one_letter_code
_entity_poly.pdbx_strand_id
1 'polypeptide(L)' 'MDKLDTVFCCPFCNHGSSVECRIDMKNLIGEASCRICLESFSTTVNALTEPIDIYSEWIDECERVNNLEDDAA' A
#
# COMPACT_ATOMS: atom_id res chain seq x y z
N MET A 1 -18.62 -14.35 -9.87
CA MET A 1 -17.26 -14.26 -9.29
C MET A 1 -16.88 -12.79 -9.42
N ASP A 2 -17.44 -11.99 -8.53
CA ASP A 2 -17.32 -10.54 -8.57
C ASP A 2 -15.90 -10.20 -8.12
N LYS A 3 -15.14 -9.60 -9.04
CA LYS A 3 -13.78 -9.10 -8.78
C LYS A 3 -13.92 -8.06 -7.68
N LEU A 4 -13.40 -8.35 -6.49
CA LEU A 4 -13.32 -7.35 -5.42
C LEU A 4 -12.68 -6.11 -6.03
N ASP A 5 -13.44 -5.03 -6.01
CA ASP A 5 -13.05 -3.75 -6.57
C ASP A 5 -11.73 -3.34 -5.88
N THR A 6 -10.62 -3.39 -6.63
CA THR A 6 -9.26 -3.07 -6.17
C THR A 6 -9.08 -1.56 -6.05
N VAL A 7 -10.00 -0.91 -5.33
CA VAL A 7 -10.03 0.53 -5.12
C VAL A 7 -9.72 0.81 -3.66
N PHE A 8 -8.49 1.23 -3.43
CA PHE A 8 -8.01 1.57 -2.10
C PHE A 8 -8.03 3.09 -1.89
N CYS A 9 -8.26 3.50 -0.65
CA CYS A 9 -8.23 4.91 -0.23
C CYS A 9 -6.79 5.32 0.09
N CYS A 10 -6.37 6.51 -0.34
CA CYS A 10 -5.05 7.00 0.05
C CYS A 10 -5.01 7.41 1.53
N PRO A 11 -4.06 6.92 2.34
CA PRO A 11 -3.96 7.30 3.75
C PRO A 11 -3.56 8.77 3.98
N PHE A 12 -3.06 9.47 2.95
CA PHE A 12 -2.60 10.85 3.07
C PHE A 12 -3.65 11.87 2.66
N CYS A 13 -4.28 11.69 1.49
CA CYS A 13 -5.26 12.65 0.96
C CYS A 13 -6.72 12.21 1.13
N ASN A 14 -6.95 11.02 1.69
CA ASN A 14 -8.26 10.45 2.01
C ASN A 14 -9.26 10.38 0.83
N HIS A 15 -8.76 10.45 -0.39
CA HIS A 15 -9.57 10.24 -1.59
C HIS A 15 -9.75 8.74 -1.81
N GLY A 16 -11.01 8.33 -1.96
CA GLY A 16 -11.35 6.95 -2.32
C GLY A 16 -10.92 6.63 -3.74
N SER A 17 -10.59 5.36 -3.98
CA SER A 17 -10.27 4.84 -5.32
C SER A 17 -9.08 5.54 -6.00
N SER A 18 -8.18 6.14 -5.22
CA SER A 18 -7.07 6.94 -5.74
C SER A 18 -5.75 6.17 -5.82
N VAL A 19 -5.66 5.03 -5.14
CA VAL A 19 -4.44 4.22 -5.05
C VAL A 19 -4.42 3.17 -6.14
N GLU A 20 -3.28 3.06 -6.82
CA GLU A 20 -2.96 2.01 -7.78
C GLU A 20 -1.81 1.16 -7.25
N CYS A 21 -1.98 -0.16 -7.31
CA CYS A 21 -0.97 -1.12 -6.90
C CYS A 21 -0.40 -1.83 -8.14
N ARG A 22 0.92 -1.94 -8.19
CA ARG A 22 1.67 -2.60 -9.26
C ARG A 22 2.63 -3.63 -8.66
N ILE A 23 2.69 -4.81 -9.28
CA ILE A 23 3.59 -5.88 -8.88
C ILE A 23 4.58 -6.14 -10.02
N ASP A 24 5.87 -5.94 -9.74
CA ASP A 24 6.97 -6.31 -10.63
C ASP A 24 7.67 -7.56 -10.09
N MET A 25 7.18 -8.72 -10.51
CA MET A 25 7.76 -10.03 -10.16
C MET A 25 9.18 -10.25 -10.70
N LYS A 26 9.65 -9.45 -11.67
CA LYS A 26 11.04 -9.58 -12.17
C LYS A 26 12.04 -9.00 -11.17
N ASN A 27 11.66 -7.88 -10.56
CA ASN A 27 12.47 -7.20 -9.56
C ASN A 27 12.08 -7.55 -8.12
N LEU A 28 10.99 -8.31 -7.95
CA LEU A 28 10.39 -8.63 -6.66
C LEU A 28 10.01 -7.37 -5.86
N ILE A 29 9.49 -6.36 -6.57
CA ILE A 29 9.02 -5.10 -5.99
C ILE A 29 7.53 -4.92 -6.24
N GLY A 30 6.80 -4.55 -5.20
CA GLY A 30 5.41 -4.12 -5.22
C GLY A 30 5.33 -2.65 -4.88
N GLU A 31 4.54 -1.89 -5.62
CA GLU A 31 4.39 -0.45 -5.44
C GLU A 31 2.91 -0.09 -5.30
N ALA A 32 2.57 0.70 -4.28
CA ALA A 32 1.29 1.37 -4.17
C ALA A 32 1.50 2.88 -4.35
N SER A 33 0.68 3.52 -5.19
CA SER A 33 0.83 4.95 -5.50
C SER A 33 -0.51 5.65 -5.57
N CYS A 34 -0.62 6.85 -5.00
CA CYS A 34 -1.82 7.67 -5.09
C CYS A 34 -1.78 8.58 -6.32
N ARG A 35 -2.77 8.48 -7.21
CA ARG A 35 -2.87 9.35 -8.40
C ARG A 35 -3.21 10.81 -8.11
N ILE A 36 -3.63 11.12 -6.87
CA ILE A 36 -4.10 12.46 -6.47
C ILE A 36 -2.99 13.26 -5.80
N CYS A 37 -2.42 12.73 -4.70
CA CYS A 37 -1.35 13.42 -3.96
C CYS A 37 0.06 12.94 -4.32
N LEU A 38 0.18 11.96 -5.22
CA LEU A 38 1.44 11.41 -5.74
C LEU A 38 2.33 10.69 -4.70
N GLU A 39 1.82 10.47 -3.49
CA GLU A 39 2.52 9.68 -2.48
C GLU A 39 2.59 8.21 -2.90
N SER A 40 3.71 7.56 -2.62
CA SER A 40 3.93 6.17 -2.98
C SER A 40 4.66 5.38 -1.91
N PHE A 41 4.45 4.07 -1.94
CA PHE A 41 5.06 3.10 -1.08
C PHE A 41 5.56 1.93 -1.92
N SER A 42 6.72 1.39 -1.56
CA SER A 42 7.28 0.22 -2.21
C SER A 42 7.69 -0.80 -1.17
N THR A 43 7.37 -2.06 -1.45
CA THR A 43 7.74 -3.21 -0.62
C THR A 43 8.26 -4.36 -1.49
N THR A 44 8.88 -5.33 -0.84
CA THR A 44 9.30 -6.58 -1.49
C THR A 44 8.15 -7.54 -1.63
N VAL A 45 8.08 -8.26 -2.74
CA VAL A 45 6.95 -9.17 -3.03
C VAL A 45 7.42 -10.59 -3.32
N ASN A 46 6.48 -11.53 -3.20
CA ASN A 46 6.68 -12.94 -3.54
C ASN A 46 5.56 -13.42 -4.47
N ALA A 47 5.60 -14.71 -4.86
CA ALA A 47 4.68 -15.29 -5.83
C ALA A 47 3.21 -15.34 -5.37
N LEU A 48 2.95 -15.16 -4.08
CA LEU A 48 1.61 -15.15 -3.50
C LEU A 48 1.12 -13.72 -3.18
N THR A 49 1.98 -12.70 -3.39
CA THR A 49 1.62 -11.32 -3.07
C THR A 49 0.52 -10.81 -4.01
N GLU A 50 -0.54 -10.28 -3.41
CA GLU A 50 -1.66 -9.64 -4.07
C GLU A 50 -1.63 -8.11 -3.83
N PRO A 51 -2.31 -7.30 -4.66
CA PRO A 51 -2.40 -5.86 -4.48
C PRO A 51 -2.85 -5.39 -3.08
N ILE A 52 -3.73 -6.17 -2.44
CA ILE A 52 -4.21 -5.89 -1.08
C ILE A 52 -3.07 -5.98 -0.05
N ASP A 53 -2.15 -6.94 -0.19
CA ASP A 53 -1.04 -7.10 0.75
C ASP A 53 -0.14 -5.86 0.74
N ILE A 54 0.18 -5.34 -0.45
CA ILE A 54 1.00 -4.12 -0.61
C ILE A 54 0.30 -2.91 0.01
N TYR A 55 -1.02 -2.80 -0.18
CA TYR A 55 -1.78 -1.72 0.43
C TYR A 55 -1.85 -1.84 1.95
N SER A 56 -2.07 -3.04 2.48
CA SER A 56 -2.07 -3.31 3.92
C SER A 56 -0.72 -2.96 4.55
N GLU A 57 0.39 -3.38 3.95
CA GLU A 57 1.73 -3.00 4.42
C GLU A 57 1.95 -1.49 4.40
N TRP A 58 1.41 -0.77 3.40
CA TRP A 58 1.48 0.68 3.36
C TRP A 58 0.73 1.33 4.55
N ILE A 59 -0.44 0.81 4.90
CA ILE A 59 -1.21 1.29 6.05
C ILE A 59 -0.45 1.01 7.36
N ASP A 60 0.03 -0.23 7.55
CA ASP A 60 0.78 -0.63 8.74
C ASP A 60 2.04 0.24 8.91
N GLU A 61 2.75 0.55 7.82
CA GLU A 61 3.93 1.41 7.85
C GLU A 61 3.57 2.87 8.18
N CYS A 62 2.46 3.39 7.64
CA CYS A 62 1.96 4.72 8.01
C CYS A 62 1.62 4.78 9.51
N GLU A 63 0.93 3.76 10.03
CA GLU A 63 0.60 3.66 11.45
C GLU A 63 1.87 3.55 12.30
N ARG A 64 2.83 2.72 11.91
CA ARG A 64 4.11 2.56 12.61
C ARG A 64 4.88 3.87 12.71
N VAL A 65 4.95 4.66 11.63
CA VAL A 65 5.62 5.97 11.62
C VAL A 65 4.84 7.00 12.46
N ASN A 66 3.52 6.96 12.41
CA ASN A 66 2.68 7.90 13.17
C ASN A 66 2.61 7.59 14.67
N ASN A 67 2.81 6.34 15.07
CA ASN A 67 2.75 5.88 16.47
C ASN A 67 4.14 5.65 17.10
N LEU A 68 5.20 6.29 16.61
CA LEU A 68 6.59 6.17 17.11
C LEU A 68 6.82 6.62 18.59
N GLU A 69 5.81 6.69 19.44
CA GLU A 69 5.96 6.96 20.89
C GLU A 69 5.88 5.72 21.81
N ASP A 70 5.56 4.50 21.32
CA ASP A 70 5.26 3.36 22.23
C ASP A 70 6.14 2.08 22.11
N ASP A 71 7.14 2.01 21.23
CA ASP A 71 8.04 0.83 21.09
C ASP A 71 9.46 1.04 21.67
N ALA A 72 9.56 1.81 22.76
CA ALA A 72 10.80 1.99 23.52
C ALA A 72 10.63 1.77 25.03
N ALA A 73 9.74 0.85 25.43
CA ALA A 73 9.55 0.40 26.82
C ALA A 73 10.08 -1.02 27.06
#